data_AF-A0A1W6BVI0-F1
#
_entry.id   AF-A0A1W6BVI0-F1
#
_cell.length_a   1.000
_cell.length_b   1.000
_cell.length_c   1.000
_cell.angle_alpha   90.00
_cell.angle_beta   90.00
_cell.angle_gamma   90.00
#
_symmetry.space_group_name_H-M   'P 1'
#
loop_
_entity.id
_entity.type
_entity.pdbx_description
1 polymer ?
#
loop_
_entity_poly.entity_id
_entity_poly.type
_entity_poly.pdbx_seq_one_letter_code
_entity_poly.pdbx_strand_id
1 'polypeptide(L)'
;MSETYEIYMPNGIILDVEKETNKILLDDRGAKVGKYTQEYSKALFEADRILRNSPYINYQPQYLDPNLNTGQRSTLLEFKDWQKIYLKDPIKGAIAPWTKAEKAYFHSLDGEGRYNYLVKRSGLVCTPVDLKDSTLTRPKRPKEKRFINAYEQGMKDYKEAKRLDYKGYDLFQKAIKNLSYAYEEGKDYKAGLALAELGYSKDYFRAIIGKLDQDENNEALLDKLINEFLKANYRSIRIYEELIEKYDLGDAYWGLYVYSRKIEDTVFDDRFYFVQLEDSSEELYKNAFEHGAYGAFGAKANTIYSDLIAGEYQLCLGILGNKKAFYDAAIGLSDSGLKSRGFQALWLGVQLGDKKCLERLYHPLYGIHKNPLKQQLIKDFAKNPPYDKYGMLPFLDELISTEWIIDSNEYDFISDVDNGVMRTFLNEIDKGKIKDPRDVDSTPESRREFDKRMSSLIPTYTRGYTYDVPNHWSEADVEIYLEELYLQAKLAALTPPQGYPNAPYYFTPERLEWIYKKGDLDAKLDPRIPAIYRANFPEELRAKIQAYAKEHNIKE
;
A
#
# COMPACT_ATOMS: atom_id res chain seq x y z
N MET A 1 -12.69 -41.96 15.42
CA MET A 1 -12.32 -40.75 14.66
C MET A 1 -11.83 -39.76 15.70
N SER A 2 -10.63 -39.22 15.54
CA SER A 2 -10.19 -38.08 16.37
C SER A 2 -11.17 -36.94 16.15
N GLU A 3 -11.53 -36.23 17.20
CA GLU A 3 -12.36 -35.04 17.05
C GLU A 3 -11.54 -33.94 16.35
N THR A 4 -12.14 -33.26 15.38
CA THR A 4 -11.52 -32.14 14.67
C THR A 4 -12.27 -30.82 14.91
N TYR A 5 -11.60 -29.72 14.61
CA TYR A 5 -12.21 -28.40 14.44
C TYR A 5 -11.67 -27.72 13.19
N GLU A 6 -12.40 -26.73 12.67
CA GLU A 6 -12.10 -26.07 11.40
C GLU A 6 -11.38 -24.73 11.59
N ILE A 7 -10.41 -24.48 10.71
CA ILE A 7 -9.83 -23.16 10.48
C ILE A 7 -10.05 -22.73 9.01
N TYR A 8 -10.15 -21.42 8.80
CA TYR A 8 -10.51 -20.83 7.50
C TYR A 8 -9.31 -20.13 6.86
N MET A 9 -9.15 -20.30 5.56
CA MET A 9 -8.09 -19.69 4.77
C MET A 9 -8.59 -18.48 3.98
N PRO A 10 -7.69 -17.57 3.55
CA PRO A 10 -8.07 -16.30 2.91
C PRO A 10 -8.83 -16.44 1.59
N ASN A 11 -8.84 -17.64 1.01
CA ASN A 11 -9.52 -17.96 -0.24
C ASN A 11 -10.77 -18.85 -0.03
N GLY A 12 -11.21 -19.02 1.22
CA GLY A 12 -12.39 -19.80 1.59
C GLY A 12 -12.15 -21.30 1.75
N ILE A 13 -10.92 -21.79 1.59
CA ILE A 13 -10.57 -23.18 1.92
C ILE A 13 -10.70 -23.40 3.43
N ILE A 14 -11.26 -24.54 3.81
CA ILE A 14 -11.38 -24.99 5.20
C ILE A 14 -10.31 -26.08 5.43
N LEU A 15 -9.60 -25.99 6.56
CA LEU A 15 -8.65 -27.01 7.00
C LEU A 15 -9.13 -27.64 8.31
N ASP A 16 -9.02 -28.96 8.39
CA ASP A 16 -9.30 -29.73 9.59
C ASP A 16 -8.09 -29.77 10.52
N VAL A 17 -8.34 -29.58 11.82
CA VAL A 17 -7.33 -29.61 12.88
C VAL A 17 -7.73 -30.64 13.93
N GLU A 18 -6.82 -31.55 14.26
CA GLU A 18 -7.02 -32.52 15.35
C GLU A 18 -7.10 -31.80 16.71
N LYS A 19 -8.18 -32.01 17.47
CA LYS A 19 -8.37 -31.33 18.77
C LYS A 19 -7.32 -31.67 19.82
N GLU A 20 -6.86 -32.92 19.85
CA GLU A 20 -5.94 -33.40 20.91
C GLU A 20 -4.50 -32.89 20.72
N THR A 21 -4.06 -32.81 19.46
CA THR A 21 -2.66 -32.52 19.11
C THR A 21 -2.48 -31.11 18.56
N ASN A 22 -3.58 -30.44 18.20
CA ASN A 22 -3.60 -29.19 17.46
C ASN A 22 -2.84 -29.26 16.12
N LYS A 23 -2.83 -30.45 15.50
CA LYS A 23 -2.16 -30.70 14.23
C LYS A 23 -3.13 -30.48 13.07
N ILE A 24 -2.72 -29.66 12.11
CA ILE A 24 -3.46 -29.45 10.86
C ILE A 24 -3.29 -30.69 9.97
N LEU A 25 -4.40 -31.19 9.41
CA LEU A 25 -4.41 -32.31 8.49
C LEU A 25 -4.03 -31.84 7.07
N LEU A 26 -2.74 -31.90 6.76
CA LEU A 26 -2.17 -31.54 5.45
C LEU A 26 -1.87 -32.79 4.62
N ASP A 27 -2.17 -32.72 3.31
CA ASP A 27 -1.84 -33.73 2.31
C ASP A 27 -0.40 -33.51 1.78
N ASP A 28 0.36 -34.60 1.58
CA ASP A 28 1.73 -34.53 1.06
C ASP A 28 1.79 -34.57 -0.48
N ARG A 29 0.71 -34.94 -1.17
CA ARG A 29 0.65 -35.21 -2.62
C ARG A 29 1.79 -36.11 -3.13
N GLY A 30 2.29 -37.01 -2.31
CA GLY A 30 3.43 -37.87 -2.61
C GLY A 30 4.80 -37.17 -2.61
N ALA A 31 4.89 -35.94 -2.11
CA ALA A 31 6.15 -35.22 -1.91
C ALA A 31 6.80 -35.56 -0.56
N LYS A 32 8.13 -35.35 -0.47
CA LYS A 32 8.82 -35.37 0.84
C LYS A 32 8.51 -34.05 1.56
N VAL A 33 7.81 -34.14 2.69
CA VAL A 33 7.39 -33.00 3.53
C VAL A 33 7.93 -33.16 4.96
N GLY A 34 7.58 -32.27 5.89
CA GLY A 34 8.04 -32.33 7.28
C GLY A 34 9.05 -31.26 7.69
N LYS A 35 9.87 -30.73 6.75
CA LYS A 35 10.92 -29.74 7.07
C LYS A 35 10.32 -28.43 7.57
N TYR A 36 9.23 -27.98 6.95
CA TYR A 36 8.63 -26.67 7.19
C TYR A 36 7.23 -26.74 7.83
N THR A 37 6.71 -27.94 8.11
CA THR A 37 5.32 -28.15 8.57
C THR A 37 4.96 -27.33 9.80
N GLN A 38 5.89 -27.20 10.76
CA GLN A 38 5.63 -26.44 11.98
C GLN A 38 5.49 -24.94 11.70
N GLU A 39 6.37 -24.39 10.88
CA GLU A 39 6.34 -22.98 10.49
C GLU A 39 5.10 -22.66 9.66
N TYR A 40 4.80 -23.51 8.68
CA TYR A 40 3.61 -23.38 7.86
C TYR A 40 2.32 -23.48 8.70
N SER A 41 2.26 -24.41 9.66
CA SER A 41 1.10 -24.53 10.55
C SER A 41 0.88 -23.28 11.39
N LYS A 42 1.96 -22.66 11.90
CA LYS A 42 1.86 -21.37 12.60
C LYS A 42 1.28 -20.28 11.71
N ALA A 43 1.73 -20.20 10.45
CA ALA A 43 1.23 -19.22 9.50
C ALA A 43 -0.25 -19.43 9.16
N LEU A 44 -0.69 -20.69 9.01
CA LEU A 44 -2.11 -21.03 8.76
C LEU A 44 -3.02 -20.65 9.94
N PHE A 45 -2.59 -20.92 11.18
CA PHE A 45 -3.33 -20.48 12.37
C PHE A 45 -3.37 -18.95 12.49
N GLU A 46 -2.27 -18.27 12.17
CA GLU A 46 -2.23 -16.81 12.19
C GLU A 46 -3.14 -16.20 11.10
N ALA A 47 -3.19 -16.82 9.91
CA ALA A 47 -4.12 -16.42 8.86
C ALA A 47 -5.59 -16.54 9.32
N ASP A 48 -5.99 -17.68 9.89
CA ASP A 48 -7.33 -17.86 10.46
C ASP A 48 -7.62 -16.84 11.57
N ARG A 49 -6.65 -16.59 12.46
CA ARG A 49 -6.78 -15.58 13.51
C ARG A 49 -7.02 -14.18 12.94
N ILE A 50 -6.33 -13.79 11.87
CA ILE A 50 -6.53 -12.49 11.21
C ILE A 50 -7.95 -12.39 10.66
N LEU A 51 -8.43 -13.41 9.94
CA LEU A 51 -9.78 -13.43 9.36
C LEU A 51 -10.86 -13.27 10.44
N ARG A 52 -10.73 -14.00 11.56
CA ARG A 52 -11.67 -13.91 12.70
C ARG A 52 -11.66 -12.56 13.41
N ASN A 53 -10.58 -11.79 13.27
CA ASN A 53 -10.44 -10.46 13.86
C ASN A 53 -10.64 -9.33 12.84
N SER A 54 -11.27 -9.62 11.69
CA SER A 54 -11.63 -8.60 10.71
C SER A 54 -12.41 -7.45 11.36
N PRO A 55 -12.07 -6.18 11.07
CA PRO A 55 -12.88 -5.03 11.52
C PRO A 55 -14.30 -5.05 10.95
N TYR A 56 -14.55 -5.86 9.92
CA TYR A 56 -15.84 -6.02 9.27
C TYR A 56 -16.55 -7.33 9.66
N ILE A 57 -16.03 -8.11 10.62
CA ILE A 57 -16.65 -9.37 11.05
C ILE A 57 -18.13 -9.21 11.48
N ASN A 58 -18.50 -8.02 11.96
CA ASN A 58 -19.85 -7.66 12.38
C ASN A 58 -20.65 -6.88 11.31
N TYR A 59 -20.16 -6.80 10.07
CA TYR A 59 -20.85 -6.12 8.99
C TYR A 59 -22.26 -6.70 8.80
N GLN A 60 -23.27 -5.83 8.88
CA GLN A 60 -24.67 -6.22 8.75
C GLN A 60 -25.19 -5.79 7.38
N PRO A 61 -25.43 -6.72 6.43
CA PRO A 61 -26.02 -6.38 5.14
C PRO A 61 -27.47 -5.92 5.30
N GLN A 62 -27.96 -5.14 4.34
CA GLN A 62 -29.36 -4.73 4.23
C GLN A 62 -29.93 -5.24 2.90
N TYR A 63 -30.50 -6.44 2.92
CA TYR A 63 -30.99 -7.06 1.69
C TYR A 63 -32.27 -6.40 1.15
N LEU A 64 -32.30 -6.17 -0.16
CA LEU A 64 -33.52 -5.76 -0.86
C LEU A 64 -34.50 -6.95 -0.96
N ASP A 65 -35.76 -6.75 -0.55
CA ASP A 65 -36.78 -7.80 -0.61
C ASP A 65 -37.36 -7.92 -2.03
N PRO A 66 -37.17 -9.07 -2.72
CA PRO A 66 -37.71 -9.28 -4.06
C PRO A 66 -39.23 -9.48 -4.10
N ASN A 67 -39.89 -9.73 -2.97
CA ASN A 67 -41.30 -10.07 -2.90
C ASN A 67 -42.20 -8.82 -2.81
N LEU A 68 -43.45 -8.98 -3.25
CA LEU A 68 -44.49 -7.97 -3.10
C LEU A 68 -45.31 -8.27 -1.85
N ASN A 69 -45.12 -7.48 -0.80
CA ASN A 69 -45.88 -7.59 0.45
C ASN A 69 -46.97 -6.52 0.51
N THR A 70 -48.21 -6.91 0.81
CA THR A 70 -49.34 -5.98 0.96
C THR A 70 -49.03 -4.94 2.04
N GLY A 71 -49.13 -3.66 1.70
CA GLY A 71 -48.88 -2.55 2.62
C GLY A 71 -47.41 -2.13 2.78
N GLN A 72 -46.47 -2.76 2.05
CA GLN A 72 -45.07 -2.36 2.00
C GLN A 72 -44.69 -1.81 0.62
N ARG A 73 -43.71 -0.89 0.58
CA ARG A 73 -43.17 -0.38 -0.67
C ARG A 73 -42.24 -1.43 -1.29
N SER A 74 -42.51 -1.81 -2.54
CA SER A 74 -41.64 -2.72 -3.29
C SER A 74 -40.25 -2.12 -3.51
N THR A 75 -39.21 -2.94 -3.39
CA THR A 75 -37.82 -2.58 -3.71
C THR A 75 -37.48 -2.75 -5.20
N LEU A 76 -38.41 -3.25 -6.02
CA LEU A 76 -38.18 -3.55 -7.44
C LEU A 76 -37.75 -2.31 -8.24
N LEU A 77 -38.32 -1.14 -7.94
CA LEU A 77 -37.98 0.10 -8.63
C LEU A 77 -36.55 0.55 -8.30
N GLU A 78 -36.16 0.46 -7.02
CA GLU A 78 -34.81 0.75 -6.55
C GLU A 78 -33.79 -0.19 -7.20
N PHE A 79 -34.08 -1.50 -7.21
CA PHE A 79 -33.26 -2.49 -7.89
C PHE A 79 -33.12 -2.20 -9.39
N LYS A 80 -34.21 -1.91 -10.11
CA LYS A 80 -34.14 -1.60 -11.55
C LYS A 80 -33.37 -0.32 -11.83
N ASP A 81 -33.47 0.67 -10.94
CA ASP A 81 -32.69 1.90 -10.99
C ASP A 81 -31.20 1.71 -10.70
N TRP A 82 -30.84 0.68 -9.92
CA TRP A 82 -29.45 0.26 -9.75
C TRP A 82 -28.98 -0.57 -10.96
N GLN A 83 -29.69 -1.62 -11.35
CA GLN A 83 -29.33 -2.52 -12.45
C GLN A 83 -28.98 -1.76 -13.74
N LYS A 84 -29.74 -0.71 -14.07
CA LYS A 84 -29.53 0.07 -15.30
C LYS A 84 -28.19 0.80 -15.38
N ILE A 85 -27.50 1.03 -14.26
CA ILE A 85 -26.23 1.78 -14.26
C ILE A 85 -25.09 0.98 -14.89
N TYR A 86 -25.15 -0.36 -14.83
CA TYR A 86 -24.12 -1.25 -15.37
C TYR A 86 -24.21 -1.43 -16.90
N LEU A 87 -25.28 -0.92 -17.53
CA LEU A 87 -25.43 -0.97 -18.99
C LEU A 87 -24.64 0.12 -19.73
N LYS A 88 -23.96 1.01 -19.00
CA LYS A 88 -23.23 2.17 -19.53
C LYS A 88 -21.98 2.41 -18.70
N ASP A 89 -21.06 3.21 -19.23
CA ASP A 89 -19.93 3.72 -18.45
C ASP A 89 -20.41 4.43 -17.17
N PRO A 90 -19.62 4.39 -16.07
CA PRO A 90 -19.97 5.07 -14.82
C PRO A 90 -20.30 6.54 -15.05
N ILE A 91 -21.39 7.00 -14.45
CA ILE A 91 -21.79 8.40 -14.54
C ILE A 91 -20.83 9.24 -13.70
N LYS A 92 -20.24 10.26 -14.32
CA LYS A 92 -19.35 11.23 -13.66
C LYS A 92 -20.04 11.85 -12.45
N GLY A 93 -19.36 11.83 -11.30
CA GLY A 93 -19.83 12.37 -10.02
C GLY A 93 -20.97 11.57 -9.38
N ALA A 94 -21.36 10.41 -9.91
CA ALA A 94 -22.45 9.60 -9.35
C ALA A 94 -21.95 8.44 -8.48
N ILE A 95 -20.69 8.01 -8.64
CA ILE A 95 -20.10 6.92 -7.86
C ILE A 95 -19.40 7.52 -6.63
N ALA A 96 -19.78 7.05 -5.44
CA ALA A 96 -19.30 7.56 -4.16
C ALA A 96 -19.21 9.09 -4.09
N PRO A 97 -20.30 9.83 -4.41
CA PRO A 97 -20.26 11.28 -4.56
C PRO A 97 -19.79 11.98 -3.29
N TRP A 98 -19.19 13.14 -3.46
CA TRP A 98 -18.79 14.02 -2.36
C TRP A 98 -19.99 14.77 -1.79
N THR A 99 -20.19 14.70 -0.49
CA THR A 99 -21.21 15.54 0.17
C THR A 99 -20.75 16.99 0.33
N LYS A 100 -21.67 17.92 0.60
CA LYS A 100 -21.30 19.33 0.80
C LYS A 100 -20.43 19.50 2.05
N ALA A 101 -20.72 18.74 3.11
CA ALA A 101 -19.93 18.74 4.33
C ALA A 101 -18.50 18.25 4.08
N GLU A 102 -18.33 17.14 3.32
CA GLU A 102 -17.01 16.63 2.94
C GLU A 102 -16.18 17.70 2.22
N LYS A 103 -16.75 18.34 1.19
CA LYS A 103 -16.03 19.36 0.40
C LYS A 103 -15.59 20.53 1.26
N ALA A 104 -16.46 21.01 2.14
CA ALA A 104 -16.16 22.17 2.97
C ALA A 104 -15.08 21.87 4.02
N TYR A 105 -15.16 20.71 4.68
CA TYR A 105 -14.11 20.27 5.60
C TYR A 105 -12.78 20.06 4.86
N PHE A 106 -12.80 19.38 3.71
CA PHE A 106 -11.60 19.19 2.89
C PHE A 106 -10.92 20.53 2.51
N HIS A 107 -11.71 21.54 2.16
CA HIS A 107 -11.18 22.85 1.81
C HIS A 107 -10.53 23.61 2.97
N SER A 108 -10.89 23.32 4.22
CA SER A 108 -10.28 23.94 5.41
C SER A 108 -8.88 23.40 5.71
N LEU A 109 -8.53 22.22 5.19
CA LEU A 109 -7.26 21.54 5.44
C LEU A 109 -6.08 22.16 4.66
N ASP A 110 -4.89 22.06 5.26
CA ASP A 110 -3.62 22.34 4.59
C ASP A 110 -3.21 21.18 3.64
N GLY A 111 -2.06 21.29 2.97
CA GLY A 111 -1.64 20.29 1.99
C GLY A 111 -1.44 18.88 2.56
N GLU A 112 -0.95 18.77 3.79
CA GLU A 112 -0.75 17.47 4.47
C GLU A 112 -2.09 16.90 4.95
N GLY A 113 -2.95 17.74 5.54
CA GLY A 113 -4.30 17.34 5.92
C GLY A 113 -5.13 16.87 4.73
N ARG A 114 -5.02 17.53 3.56
CA ARG A 114 -5.69 17.12 2.32
C ARG A 114 -5.17 15.78 1.79
N TYR A 115 -3.86 15.54 1.89
CA TYR A 115 -3.26 14.26 1.53
C TYR A 115 -3.87 13.12 2.35
N ASN A 116 -3.81 13.27 3.67
CA ASN A 116 -4.28 12.26 4.62
C ASN A 116 -5.80 12.05 4.50
N TYR A 117 -6.56 13.12 4.22
CA TYR A 117 -7.99 13.01 3.93
C TYR A 117 -8.25 12.14 2.70
N LEU A 118 -7.56 12.36 1.59
CA LEU A 118 -7.78 11.59 0.36
C LEU A 118 -7.39 10.12 0.53
N VAL A 119 -6.30 9.83 1.26
CA VAL A 119 -5.93 8.46 1.65
C VAL A 119 -7.05 7.80 2.46
N LYS A 120 -7.53 8.46 3.53
CA LYS A 120 -8.60 7.91 4.37
C LYS A 120 -9.91 7.73 3.61
N ARG A 121 -10.28 8.70 2.75
CA ARG A 121 -11.47 8.61 1.89
C ARG A 121 -11.36 7.52 0.84
N SER A 122 -10.15 7.16 0.39
CA SER A 122 -9.98 6.13 -0.63
C SER A 122 -10.30 4.72 -0.12
N GLY A 123 -10.33 4.52 1.21
CA GLY A 123 -10.50 3.20 1.83
C GLY A 123 -9.29 2.27 1.68
N LEU A 124 -8.14 2.77 1.18
CA LEU A 124 -6.89 2.01 1.15
C LEU A 124 -6.23 2.05 2.54
N VAL A 125 -5.67 0.92 2.95
CA VAL A 125 -4.92 0.75 4.20
C VAL A 125 -3.59 0.06 3.92
N CYS A 126 -2.58 0.31 4.75
CA CYS A 126 -1.34 -0.44 4.71
C CYS A 126 -1.62 -1.83 5.28
N THR A 127 -1.56 -2.87 4.45
CA THR A 127 -1.84 -4.25 4.88
C THR A 127 -0.66 -4.87 5.64
N PRO A 128 0.61 -4.78 5.18
CA PRO A 128 1.73 -5.40 5.86
C PRO A 128 1.86 -5.00 7.34
N VAL A 129 1.55 -3.74 7.67
CA VAL A 129 1.75 -3.15 9.01
C VAL A 129 0.56 -2.27 9.37
N ASP A 130 0.09 -2.37 10.61
CA ASP A 130 -0.91 -1.43 11.14
C ASP A 130 -0.24 -0.08 11.46
N LEU A 131 -0.48 0.91 10.61
CA LEU A 131 0.12 2.23 10.74
C LEU A 131 -0.66 3.08 11.75
N LYS A 132 0.03 3.54 12.80
CA LYS A 132 -0.54 4.50 13.75
C LYS A 132 -0.79 5.85 13.05
N ASP A 133 -1.86 6.55 13.43
CA ASP A 133 -2.19 7.87 12.86
C ASP A 133 -1.04 8.90 13.01
N SER A 134 -0.20 8.76 14.03
CA SER A 134 1.02 9.57 14.22
C SER A 134 2.02 9.42 13.07
N THR A 135 2.15 8.23 12.47
CA THR A 135 3.05 7.96 11.34
C THR A 135 2.68 8.72 10.07
N LEU A 136 1.41 9.14 9.95
CA LEU A 136 0.91 9.91 8.81
C LEU A 136 1.20 11.41 8.93
N THR A 137 1.75 11.85 10.06
CA THR A 137 2.07 13.25 10.33
C THR A 137 3.57 13.44 10.38
N ARG A 138 4.12 14.32 9.53
CA ARG A 138 5.56 14.58 9.50
C ARG A 138 5.96 15.73 10.43
N PRO A 139 7.17 15.67 11.02
CA PRO A 139 7.71 16.81 11.74
C PRO A 139 7.78 18.04 10.85
N LYS A 140 7.30 19.19 11.36
CA LYS A 140 7.35 20.45 10.60
C LYS A 140 8.81 20.92 10.52
N ARG A 141 9.25 21.27 9.31
CA ARG A 141 10.58 21.83 9.05
C ARG A 141 10.64 23.33 9.36
N PRO A 142 11.84 23.87 9.66
CA PRO A 142 12.00 25.31 9.84
C PRO A 142 11.56 26.10 8.61
N LYS A 143 10.94 27.26 8.84
CA LYS A 143 10.51 28.20 7.77
C LYS A 143 11.54 29.28 7.47
N GLU A 144 12.55 29.45 8.33
CA GLU A 144 13.58 30.47 8.15
C GLU A 144 14.53 30.10 7.00
N LYS A 145 14.71 31.05 6.06
CA LYS A 145 15.52 30.83 4.84
C LYS A 145 16.95 30.37 5.13
N ARG A 146 17.58 30.85 6.22
CA ARG A 146 18.95 30.48 6.58
C ARG A 146 19.13 28.97 6.80
N PHE A 147 18.16 28.32 7.45
CA PHE A 147 18.22 26.88 7.71
C PHE A 147 17.87 26.06 6.46
N ILE A 148 16.90 26.54 5.67
CA ILE A 148 16.55 25.93 4.38
C ILE A 148 17.76 25.96 3.44
N ASN A 149 18.41 27.10 3.29
CA ASN A 149 19.59 27.26 2.43
C ASN A 149 20.77 26.41 2.93
N ALA A 150 20.97 26.32 4.24
CA ALA A 150 22.02 25.47 4.82
C ALA A 150 21.76 23.98 4.52
N TYR A 151 20.52 23.50 4.69
CA TYR A 151 20.16 22.13 4.30
C TYR A 151 20.39 21.89 2.81
N GLU A 152 19.91 22.78 1.94
CA GLU A 152 20.03 22.63 0.48
C GLU A 152 21.50 22.58 0.05
N GLN A 153 22.33 23.50 0.57
CA GLN A 153 23.76 23.54 0.29
C GLN A 153 24.49 22.31 0.86
N GLY A 154 24.16 21.89 2.07
CA GLY A 154 24.71 20.69 2.69
C GLY A 154 24.40 19.42 1.88
N MET A 155 23.16 19.26 1.41
CA MET A 155 22.77 18.15 0.55
C MET A 155 23.43 18.20 -0.83
N LYS A 156 23.67 19.39 -1.38
CA LYS A 156 24.41 19.58 -2.63
C LYS A 156 25.86 19.12 -2.49
N ASP A 157 26.54 19.60 -1.45
CA ASP A 157 27.93 19.22 -1.15
C ASP A 157 28.04 17.73 -0.86
N TYR A 158 27.09 17.14 -0.11
CA TYR A 158 27.05 15.71 0.16
C TYR A 158 26.96 14.89 -1.13
N LYS A 159 26.03 15.22 -2.03
CA LYS A 159 25.87 14.50 -3.31
C LYS A 159 27.10 14.61 -4.20
N GLU A 160 27.72 15.78 -4.26
CA GLU A 160 28.93 15.98 -5.07
C GLU A 160 30.13 15.25 -4.45
N ALA A 161 30.26 15.24 -3.13
CA ALA A 161 31.29 14.47 -2.43
C ALA A 161 31.20 12.97 -2.78
N LYS A 162 29.99 12.39 -2.77
CA LYS A 162 29.76 10.99 -3.19
C LYS A 162 30.20 10.72 -4.64
N ARG A 163 30.05 11.70 -5.55
CA ARG A 163 30.52 11.56 -6.95
C ARG A 163 32.04 11.60 -7.07
N LEU A 164 32.72 12.30 -6.17
CA LEU A 164 34.19 12.41 -6.15
C LEU A 164 34.88 11.22 -5.46
N ASP A 165 34.10 10.32 -4.85
CA ASP A 165 34.60 9.13 -4.15
C ASP A 165 35.70 9.51 -3.13
N TYR A 166 36.89 8.89 -3.20
CA TYR A 166 38.00 9.15 -2.28
C TYR A 166 38.52 10.61 -2.31
N LYS A 167 38.19 11.41 -3.34
CA LYS A 167 38.56 12.84 -3.43
C LYS A 167 37.53 13.77 -2.78
N GLY A 168 36.43 13.22 -2.26
CA GLY A 168 35.30 14.00 -1.74
C GLY A 168 35.49 14.64 -0.37
N TYR A 169 36.63 14.43 0.30
CA TYR A 169 36.82 14.76 1.74
C TYR A 169 36.41 16.19 2.09
N ASP A 170 36.93 17.20 1.38
CA ASP A 170 36.65 18.62 1.69
C ASP A 170 35.16 18.98 1.47
N LEU A 171 34.49 18.34 0.52
CA LEU A 171 33.05 18.53 0.31
C LEU A 171 32.23 17.84 1.39
N PHE A 172 32.64 16.67 1.88
CA PHE A 172 32.02 16.05 3.06
C PHE A 172 32.12 16.94 4.29
N GLN A 173 33.26 17.59 4.54
CA GLN A 173 33.41 18.52 5.66
C GLN A 173 32.46 19.73 5.52
N LYS A 174 32.29 20.28 4.32
CA LYS A 174 31.32 21.36 4.04
C LYS A 174 29.89 20.88 4.25
N ALA A 175 29.56 19.68 3.79
CA ALA A 175 28.25 19.06 3.99
C ALA A 175 27.94 18.89 5.48
N ILE A 176 28.87 18.31 6.25
CA ILE A 176 28.75 18.14 7.71
C ILE A 176 28.47 19.47 8.38
N LYS A 177 29.24 20.53 8.07
CA LYS A 177 29.06 21.86 8.66
C LYS A 177 27.65 22.41 8.39
N ASN A 178 27.21 22.39 7.14
CA ASN A 178 25.93 22.97 6.74
C ASN A 178 24.73 22.17 7.27
N LEU A 179 24.81 20.83 7.24
CA LEU A 179 23.77 19.96 7.78
C LEU A 179 23.70 20.06 9.31
N SER A 180 24.83 20.15 10.00
CA SER A 180 24.87 20.36 11.46
C SER A 180 24.20 21.68 11.83
N TYR A 181 24.51 22.78 11.13
CA TYR A 181 23.85 24.07 11.37
C TYR A 181 22.33 24.00 11.16
N ALA A 182 21.87 23.35 10.08
CA ALA A 182 20.43 23.18 9.82
C ALA A 182 19.73 22.30 10.88
N TYR A 183 20.40 21.27 11.39
CA TYR A 183 19.87 20.37 12.40
C TYR A 183 19.92 20.95 13.81
N GLU A 184 21.10 21.37 14.26
CA GLU A 184 21.35 21.77 15.66
C GLU A 184 20.67 23.10 15.98
N GLU A 185 20.76 24.09 15.09
CA GLU A 185 20.16 25.42 15.27
C GLU A 185 18.74 25.48 14.68
N GLY A 186 18.55 24.91 13.48
CA GLY A 186 17.27 24.97 12.76
C GLY A 186 16.26 23.89 13.15
N LYS A 187 16.68 22.87 13.91
CA LYS A 187 15.89 21.68 14.28
C LYS A 187 15.30 20.96 13.07
N ASP A 188 15.98 21.02 11.92
CA ASP A 188 15.55 20.38 10.69
C ASP A 188 15.83 18.86 10.73
N TYR A 189 14.80 18.08 11.01
CA TYR A 189 14.94 16.62 11.13
C TYR A 189 15.52 15.96 9.87
N LYS A 190 15.26 16.51 8.67
CA LYS A 190 15.84 15.97 7.42
C LYS A 190 17.34 16.23 7.32
N ALA A 191 17.82 17.33 7.89
CA ALA A 191 19.25 17.60 8.01
C ALA A 191 19.89 16.62 9.01
N GLY A 192 19.19 16.33 10.11
CA GLY A 192 19.60 15.31 11.09
C GLY A 192 19.78 13.94 10.46
N LEU A 193 18.73 13.42 9.79
CA LEU A 193 18.80 12.11 9.11
C LEU A 193 19.97 12.03 8.12
N ALA A 194 20.17 13.07 7.29
CA ALA A 194 21.25 13.10 6.30
C ALA A 194 22.63 13.20 6.95
N LEU A 195 22.77 13.98 8.02
CA LEU A 195 24.01 14.12 8.79
C LEU A 195 24.39 12.81 9.49
N ALA A 196 23.39 12.13 10.05
CA ALA A 196 23.56 10.83 10.67
C ALA A 196 23.97 9.78 9.62
N GLU A 197 23.27 9.68 8.49
CA GLU A 197 23.62 8.74 7.40
C GLU A 197 25.06 8.94 6.90
N LEU A 198 25.47 10.19 6.73
CA LEU A 198 26.81 10.56 6.25
C LEU A 198 27.90 10.00 7.16
N GLY A 199 27.72 10.09 8.49
CA GLY A 199 28.75 9.77 9.49
C GLY A 199 29.24 8.32 9.46
N TYR A 200 28.43 7.40 8.95
CA TYR A 200 28.77 5.97 8.78
C TYR A 200 28.67 5.52 7.31
N SER A 201 28.68 6.47 6.38
CA SER A 201 28.57 6.16 4.94
C SER A 201 29.89 5.61 4.40
N LYS A 202 29.81 4.63 3.48
CA LYS A 202 30.98 4.05 2.82
C LYS A 202 31.78 5.09 2.05
N ASP A 203 31.10 6.03 1.42
CA ASP A 203 31.73 7.09 0.62
C ASP A 203 32.51 8.08 1.50
N TYR A 204 31.99 8.40 2.69
CA TYR A 204 32.72 9.22 3.65
C TYR A 204 33.97 8.50 4.18
N PHE A 205 33.85 7.20 4.50
CA PHE A 205 35.00 6.40 4.89
C PHE A 205 36.08 6.36 3.78
N ARG A 206 35.70 6.13 2.53
CA ARG A 206 36.63 6.17 1.39
C ARG A 206 37.32 7.52 1.23
N ALA A 207 36.61 8.62 1.48
CA ALA A 207 37.21 9.95 1.44
C ALA A 207 38.20 10.20 2.59
N ILE A 208 37.95 9.62 3.78
CA ILE A 208 38.90 9.62 4.88
C ILE A 208 40.18 8.86 4.50
N ILE A 209 40.05 7.65 3.94
CA ILE A 209 41.20 6.85 3.50
C ILE A 209 41.94 7.56 2.37
N GLY A 210 41.25 8.08 1.35
CA GLY A 210 41.88 8.85 0.28
C GLY A 210 42.59 10.11 0.76
N LYS A 211 42.27 10.62 1.96
CA LYS A 211 43.01 11.72 2.60
C LYS A 211 44.27 11.21 3.30
N LEU A 212 44.20 10.03 3.94
CA LEU A 212 45.34 9.36 4.54
C LEU A 212 46.37 8.94 3.49
N ASP A 213 45.94 8.39 2.36
CA ASP A 213 46.80 7.93 1.26
C ASP A 213 47.64 9.05 0.62
N GLN A 214 47.28 10.32 0.85
CA GLN A 214 48.08 11.47 0.40
C GLN A 214 49.36 11.65 1.22
N ASP A 215 49.43 11.08 2.44
CA ASP A 215 50.55 11.18 3.37
C ASP A 215 50.54 9.97 4.33
N GLU A 216 50.72 8.76 3.77
CA GLU A 216 50.50 7.48 4.46
C GLU A 216 51.35 7.27 5.73
N ASN A 217 52.50 7.95 5.84
CA ASN A 217 53.41 7.84 6.98
C ASN A 217 53.14 8.89 8.07
N ASN A 218 52.08 9.69 7.93
CA ASN A 218 51.75 10.75 8.87
C ASN A 218 50.85 10.22 10.01
N GLU A 219 51.50 9.72 11.08
CA GLU A 219 50.82 9.20 12.26
C GLU A 219 49.84 10.21 12.89
N ALA A 220 50.18 11.50 12.90
CA ALA A 220 49.30 12.53 13.44
C ALA A 220 48.04 12.74 12.58
N LEU A 221 48.15 12.60 11.26
CA LEU A 221 47.00 12.62 10.35
C LEU A 221 46.12 11.38 10.54
N LEU A 222 46.74 10.21 10.67
CA LEU A 222 46.03 8.96 10.96
C LEU A 222 45.21 9.06 12.25
N ASP A 223 45.83 9.46 13.36
CA ASP A 223 45.15 9.61 14.65
C ASP A 223 44.00 10.62 14.58
N LYS A 224 44.21 11.73 13.86
CA LYS A 224 43.15 12.73 13.64
C LYS A 224 41.96 12.13 12.89
N LEU A 225 42.21 11.37 11.82
CA LEU A 225 41.18 10.79 10.97
C LEU A 225 40.43 9.65 11.66
N ILE A 226 41.11 8.82 12.47
CA ILE A 226 40.47 7.80 13.32
C ILE A 226 39.52 8.47 14.32
N ASN A 227 39.99 9.52 15.01
CA ASN A 227 39.17 10.27 15.96
C ASN A 227 37.98 10.97 15.28
N GLU A 228 38.17 11.49 14.07
CA GLU A 228 37.10 12.10 13.28
C GLU A 228 36.04 11.07 12.88
N PHE A 229 36.46 9.90 12.41
CA PHE A 229 35.58 8.79 12.08
C PHE A 229 34.78 8.34 13.30
N LEU A 230 35.44 8.12 14.44
CA LEU A 230 34.79 7.71 15.68
C LEU A 230 33.74 8.75 16.15
N LYS A 231 34.10 10.03 16.12
CA LYS A 231 33.17 11.14 16.46
C LYS A 231 31.98 11.21 15.50
N ALA A 232 32.18 10.90 14.22
CA ALA A 232 31.10 10.87 13.24
C ALA A 232 30.08 9.76 13.56
N ASN A 233 30.55 8.56 13.92
CA ASN A 233 29.68 7.44 14.31
C ASN A 233 28.88 7.74 15.59
N TYR A 234 29.53 8.26 16.65
CA TYR A 234 28.83 8.69 17.86
C TYR A 234 27.77 9.75 17.58
N ARG A 235 28.11 10.73 16.72
CA ARG A 235 27.15 11.76 16.31
C ARG A 235 25.96 11.14 15.56
N SER A 236 26.18 10.16 14.70
CA SER A 236 25.10 9.49 13.95
C SER A 236 24.11 8.80 14.88
N ILE A 237 24.61 8.00 15.83
CA ILE A 237 23.78 7.29 16.81
C ILE A 237 22.96 8.29 17.62
N ARG A 238 23.64 9.29 18.22
CA ARG A 238 22.99 10.34 19.03
C ARG A 238 21.88 11.06 18.25
N ILE A 239 22.13 11.42 16.98
CA ILE A 239 21.12 12.11 16.18
C ILE A 239 19.90 11.21 15.93
N TYR A 240 20.09 9.93 15.64
CA TYR A 240 18.96 9.03 15.45
C TYR A 240 18.16 8.85 16.75
N GLU A 241 18.82 8.66 17.88
CA GLU A 241 18.18 8.58 19.20
C GLU A 241 17.39 9.86 19.52
N GLU A 242 17.97 11.04 19.30
CA GLU A 242 17.29 12.33 19.48
C GLU A 242 16.04 12.46 18.59
N LEU A 243 16.11 11.96 17.35
CA LEU A 243 14.99 11.99 16.42
C LEU A 243 13.88 10.98 16.80
N ILE A 244 14.26 9.83 17.34
CA ILE A 244 13.32 8.84 17.89
C ILE A 244 12.63 9.42 19.13
N GLU A 245 13.40 9.89 20.11
CA GLU A 245 12.86 10.44 21.37
C GLU A 245 11.89 11.60 21.11
N LYS A 246 12.24 12.49 20.19
CA LYS A 246 11.48 13.72 19.95
C LYS A 246 10.27 13.53 19.05
N TYR A 247 10.36 12.66 18.05
CA TYR A 247 9.37 12.60 16.96
C TYR A 247 8.83 11.22 16.69
N ASP A 248 9.33 10.18 17.36
CA ASP A 248 8.96 8.80 17.09
C ASP A 248 9.22 8.40 15.62
N LEU A 249 10.35 8.89 15.09
CA LEU A 249 10.59 8.93 13.65
C LEU A 249 11.08 7.57 13.11
N GLY A 250 10.23 6.86 12.36
CA GLY A 250 10.59 5.59 11.72
C GLY A 250 11.91 5.60 10.93
N ASP A 251 12.16 6.66 10.15
CA ASP A 251 13.40 6.77 9.35
C ASP A 251 14.68 6.78 10.21
N ALA A 252 14.59 7.14 11.50
CA ALA A 252 15.71 7.07 12.42
C ALA A 252 15.94 5.64 12.93
N TYR A 253 14.88 4.87 13.24
CA TYR A 253 14.99 3.44 13.51
C TYR A 253 15.62 2.68 12.33
N TRP A 254 15.18 3.00 11.11
CA TRP A 254 15.80 2.44 9.90
C TRP A 254 17.26 2.83 9.76
N GLY A 255 17.62 4.08 10.08
CA GLY A 255 19.00 4.55 10.10
C GLY A 255 19.90 3.73 11.02
N LEU A 256 19.44 3.47 12.25
CA LEU A 256 20.13 2.61 13.22
C LEU A 256 20.21 1.14 12.75
N TYR A 257 19.15 0.60 12.15
CA TYR A 257 19.20 -0.73 11.53
C TYR A 257 20.26 -0.81 10.42
N VAL A 258 20.30 0.15 9.50
CA VAL A 258 21.31 0.17 8.43
C VAL A 258 22.71 0.36 9.00
N TYR A 259 22.84 1.14 10.08
CA TYR A 259 24.10 1.27 10.81
C TYR A 259 24.53 -0.08 11.37
N SER A 260 23.66 -0.80 12.08
CA SER A 260 23.96 -2.11 12.68
C SER A 260 24.41 -3.14 11.64
N ARG A 261 23.71 -3.22 10.51
CA ARG A 261 24.06 -4.11 9.38
C ARG A 261 25.44 -3.82 8.80
N LYS A 262 25.83 -2.54 8.73
CA LYS A 262 27.16 -2.17 8.24
C LYS A 262 28.30 -2.58 9.17
N ILE A 263 28.06 -2.62 10.49
CA ILE A 263 29.03 -3.15 11.46
C ILE A 263 29.30 -4.63 11.15
N GLU A 264 28.24 -5.38 10.85
CA GLU A 264 28.32 -6.83 10.57
C GLU A 264 28.98 -7.12 9.22
N ASP A 265 28.66 -6.34 8.18
CA ASP A 265 28.95 -6.69 6.79
C ASP A 265 30.23 -6.04 6.21
N THR A 266 30.91 -5.15 6.95
CA THR A 266 32.04 -4.39 6.41
C THR A 266 33.35 -4.61 7.16
N VAL A 267 34.33 -5.20 6.47
CA VAL A 267 35.74 -5.17 6.90
C VAL A 267 36.34 -3.85 6.44
N PHE A 268 36.43 -2.89 7.36
CA PHE A 268 37.20 -1.67 7.16
C PHE A 268 38.67 -1.91 7.51
N ASP A 269 39.53 -0.93 7.19
CA ASP A 269 40.88 -0.84 7.74
C ASP A 269 40.80 -1.07 9.27
N ASP A 270 41.63 -1.98 9.79
CA ASP A 270 41.55 -2.49 11.16
C ASP A 270 41.81 -1.41 12.22
N ARG A 271 42.28 -0.23 11.81
CA ARG A 271 42.46 0.94 12.69
C ARG A 271 41.16 1.73 12.92
N PHE A 272 40.09 1.43 12.17
CA PHE A 272 38.81 2.13 12.23
C PHE A 272 37.68 1.22 12.71
N TYR A 273 37.15 1.51 13.90
CA TYR A 273 36.07 0.72 14.51
C TYR A 273 34.75 1.49 14.57
N PHE A 274 33.66 0.75 14.40
CA PHE A 274 32.30 1.27 14.59
C PHE A 274 31.93 1.24 16.07
N VAL A 275 31.15 2.23 16.49
CA VAL A 275 30.53 2.23 17.81
C VAL A 275 29.45 1.15 17.83
N GLN A 276 29.44 0.30 18.85
CA GLN A 276 28.44 -0.75 19.02
C GLN A 276 27.09 -0.14 19.44
N LEU A 277 25.99 -0.75 19.00
CA LEU A 277 24.65 -0.39 19.44
C LEU A 277 24.23 -1.23 20.65
N GLU A 278 23.35 -0.68 21.49
CA GLU A 278 22.70 -1.44 22.56
C GLU A 278 21.60 -2.36 22.02
N ASP A 279 20.80 -1.85 21.08
CA ASP A 279 19.68 -2.58 20.46
C ASP A 279 20.15 -3.59 19.40
N SER A 280 19.39 -4.68 19.27
CA SER A 280 19.62 -5.68 18.22
C SER A 280 19.17 -5.20 16.84
N SER A 281 19.80 -5.71 15.78
CA SER A 281 19.42 -5.39 14.40
C SER A 281 17.98 -5.83 14.06
N GLU A 282 17.52 -6.95 14.63
CA GLU A 282 16.16 -7.44 14.46
C GLU A 282 15.11 -6.49 15.07
N GLU A 283 15.36 -5.98 16.27
CA GLU A 283 14.47 -5.03 16.94
C GLU A 283 14.37 -3.70 16.20
N LEU A 284 15.50 -3.16 15.75
CA LEU A 284 15.54 -1.93 14.95
C LEU A 284 14.79 -2.08 13.62
N TYR A 285 14.90 -3.24 12.97
CA TYR A 285 14.18 -3.56 11.74
C TYR A 285 12.67 -3.56 11.96
N LYS A 286 12.20 -4.22 13.04
CA LYS A 286 10.80 -4.25 13.41
C LYS A 286 10.25 -2.85 13.72
N ASN A 287 10.96 -2.09 14.55
CA ASN A 287 10.57 -0.72 14.90
C ASN A 287 10.51 0.20 13.67
N ALA A 288 11.40 0.02 12.69
CA ALA A 288 11.34 0.78 11.45
C ALA A 288 9.99 0.62 10.72
N PHE A 289 9.41 -0.59 10.71
CA PHE A 289 8.08 -0.81 10.12
C PHE A 289 6.96 -0.22 10.98
N GLU A 290 6.96 -0.51 12.29
CA GLU A 290 5.92 -0.04 13.22
C GLU A 290 5.79 1.49 13.24
N HIS A 291 6.89 2.19 12.95
CA HIS A 291 6.99 3.65 12.97
C HIS A 291 7.03 4.29 11.57
N GLY A 292 6.71 3.54 10.51
CA GLY A 292 6.48 4.13 9.18
C GLY A 292 7.74 4.55 8.41
N ALA A 293 8.86 3.85 8.60
CA ALA A 293 10.14 4.23 7.97
C ALA A 293 10.15 4.04 6.46
N TYR A 294 10.35 5.12 5.71
CA TYR A 294 10.36 5.10 4.24
C TYR A 294 11.44 4.17 3.70
N GLY A 295 12.60 4.14 4.35
CA GLY A 295 13.69 3.26 3.96
C GLY A 295 13.33 1.78 4.09
N ALA A 296 12.63 1.38 5.15
CA ALA A 296 12.24 0.00 5.40
C ALA A 296 11.20 -0.49 4.38
N PHE A 297 10.12 0.28 4.21
CA PHE A 297 9.11 -0.02 3.21
C PHE A 297 9.69 0.04 1.79
N GLY A 298 10.60 0.98 1.51
CA GLY A 298 11.32 1.09 0.24
C GLY A 298 12.19 -0.13 -0.06
N ALA A 299 12.87 -0.69 0.94
CA ALA A 299 13.66 -1.90 0.77
C ALA A 299 12.78 -3.10 0.42
N LYS A 300 11.71 -3.35 1.17
CA LYS A 300 10.76 -4.43 0.90
C LYS A 300 9.98 -4.24 -0.41
N ALA A 301 9.66 -3.00 -0.78
CA ALA A 301 9.01 -2.68 -2.05
C ALA A 301 9.88 -2.98 -3.29
N ASN A 302 11.20 -3.02 -3.15
CA ASN A 302 12.13 -3.31 -4.25
C ASN A 302 12.50 -4.80 -4.34
N THR A 303 11.92 -5.66 -3.49
CA THR A 303 12.17 -7.10 -3.56
C THR A 303 11.48 -7.68 -4.81
N ILE A 304 12.22 -8.42 -5.65
CA ILE A 304 11.78 -8.84 -7.01
C ILE A 304 10.92 -10.12 -6.98
N TYR A 305 10.64 -10.68 -5.80
CA TYR A 305 10.12 -12.05 -5.71
C TYR A 305 8.60 -12.18 -5.78
N SER A 306 7.83 -11.11 -5.53
CA SER A 306 6.37 -11.15 -5.52
C SER A 306 5.77 -9.78 -5.85
N ASP A 307 4.90 -9.75 -6.86
CA ASP A 307 4.14 -8.54 -7.23
C ASP A 307 3.19 -8.10 -6.10
N LEU A 308 2.66 -9.06 -5.33
CA LEU A 308 1.81 -8.80 -4.18
C LEU A 308 2.58 -8.08 -3.07
N ILE A 309 3.74 -8.62 -2.67
CA ILE A 309 4.60 -8.02 -1.65
C ILE A 309 5.05 -6.64 -2.14
N ALA A 310 5.64 -6.54 -3.33
CA ALA A 310 6.12 -5.27 -3.85
C ALA A 310 4.98 -4.23 -3.92
N GLY A 311 3.81 -4.61 -4.42
CA GLY A 311 2.63 -3.75 -4.54
C GLY A 311 2.11 -3.24 -3.20
N GLU A 312 1.98 -4.09 -2.19
CA GLU A 312 1.49 -3.70 -0.86
C GLU A 312 2.46 -2.78 -0.12
N TYR A 313 3.78 -3.03 -0.21
CA TYR A 313 4.76 -2.15 0.43
C TYR A 313 4.90 -0.80 -0.31
N GLN A 314 4.77 -0.77 -1.64
CA GLN A 314 4.64 0.49 -2.40
C GLN A 314 3.38 1.25 -2.00
N LEU A 315 2.26 0.54 -1.77
CA LEU A 315 1.03 1.18 -1.32
C LEU A 315 1.22 1.82 0.05
N CYS A 316 1.89 1.16 1.00
CA CYS A 316 2.23 1.72 2.30
C CYS A 316 3.10 2.98 2.18
N LEU A 317 4.12 2.98 1.31
CA LEU A 317 4.92 4.19 1.02
C LEU A 317 4.04 5.33 0.51
N GLY A 318 3.09 5.00 -0.37
CA GLY A 318 2.06 5.92 -0.83
C GLY A 318 1.29 6.52 0.35
N ILE A 319 0.68 5.69 1.18
CA ILE A 319 -0.09 6.10 2.36
C ILE A 319 0.72 6.99 3.30
N LEU A 320 1.98 6.67 3.54
CA LEU A 320 2.87 7.45 4.40
C LEU A 320 3.20 8.84 3.83
N GLY A 321 2.94 9.12 2.54
CA GLY A 321 3.20 10.41 1.90
C GLY A 321 4.04 10.38 0.61
N ASN A 322 4.52 9.23 0.13
CA ASN A 322 5.22 9.13 -1.16
C ASN A 322 4.23 8.94 -2.32
N LYS A 323 3.62 10.02 -2.80
CA LYS A 323 2.60 9.91 -3.86
C LYS A 323 3.04 9.19 -5.15
N LYS A 324 4.35 9.15 -5.45
CA LYS A 324 4.87 8.45 -6.62
C LYS A 324 4.75 6.93 -6.49
N ALA A 325 4.79 6.41 -5.26
CA ALA A 325 4.72 4.99 -4.97
C ALA A 325 3.35 4.39 -5.36
N PHE A 326 2.29 5.19 -5.42
CA PHE A 326 0.97 4.72 -5.89
C PHE A 326 0.99 4.18 -7.32
N TYR A 327 1.89 4.66 -8.17
CA TYR A 327 2.03 4.13 -9.53
C TYR A 327 2.57 2.70 -9.53
N ASP A 328 3.65 2.45 -8.79
CA ASP A 328 4.26 1.12 -8.69
C ASP A 328 3.34 0.16 -7.90
N ALA A 329 2.67 0.67 -6.86
CA ALA A 329 1.63 -0.06 -6.13
C ALA A 329 0.49 -0.50 -7.06
N ALA A 330 -0.01 0.41 -7.89
CA ALA A 330 -1.10 0.10 -8.82
C ALA A 330 -0.71 -1.00 -9.83
N ILE A 331 0.54 -1.01 -10.28
CA ILE A 331 1.07 -2.06 -11.17
C ILE A 331 1.15 -3.38 -10.42
N GLY A 332 1.91 -3.45 -9.32
CA GLY A 332 2.13 -4.69 -8.58
C GLY A 332 0.82 -5.33 -8.10
N LEU A 333 -0.09 -4.53 -7.56
CA LEU A 333 -1.40 -5.03 -7.09
C LEU A 333 -2.30 -5.48 -8.24
N SER A 334 -2.27 -4.78 -9.38
CA SER A 334 -3.02 -5.23 -10.56
C SER A 334 -2.40 -6.52 -11.12
N ASP A 335 -1.08 -6.65 -11.13
CA ASP A 335 -0.37 -7.81 -11.67
C ASP A 335 -0.47 -9.04 -10.75
N SER A 336 -0.71 -8.84 -9.45
CA SER A 336 -1.15 -9.85 -8.47
C SER A 336 -2.67 -10.09 -8.44
N GLY A 337 -3.41 -9.56 -9.43
CA GLY A 337 -4.83 -9.87 -9.60
C GLY A 337 -5.80 -9.04 -8.75
N LEU A 338 -5.33 -8.18 -7.84
CA LEU A 338 -6.14 -7.27 -7.03
C LEU A 338 -6.56 -6.02 -7.83
N LYS A 339 -7.43 -6.20 -8.82
CA LYS A 339 -7.77 -5.16 -9.82
C LYS A 339 -8.39 -3.91 -9.20
N SER A 340 -9.32 -4.06 -8.27
CA SER A 340 -10.03 -2.95 -7.64
C SER A 340 -9.10 -2.16 -6.74
N ARG A 341 -8.25 -2.85 -6.00
CA ARG A 341 -7.26 -2.23 -5.10
C ARG A 341 -6.17 -1.50 -5.89
N GLY A 342 -5.63 -2.12 -6.93
CA GLY A 342 -4.65 -1.52 -7.84
C GLY A 342 -5.22 -0.29 -8.55
N PHE A 343 -6.46 -0.36 -9.06
CA PHE A 343 -7.12 0.79 -9.67
C PHE A 343 -7.39 1.92 -8.66
N GLN A 344 -7.82 1.60 -7.44
CA GLN A 344 -8.01 2.61 -6.39
C GLN A 344 -6.69 3.30 -6.01
N ALA A 345 -5.58 2.55 -5.96
CA ALA A 345 -4.24 3.11 -5.72
C ALA A 345 -3.85 4.07 -6.86
N LEU A 346 -4.08 3.66 -8.11
CA LEU A 346 -3.86 4.51 -9.29
C LEU A 346 -4.67 5.81 -9.21
N TRP A 347 -5.97 5.69 -8.95
CA TRP A 347 -6.91 6.81 -8.85
C TRP A 347 -6.49 7.79 -7.75
N LEU A 348 -6.15 7.29 -6.56
CA LEU A 348 -5.64 8.11 -5.46
C LEU A 348 -4.35 8.82 -5.85
N GLY A 349 -3.41 8.15 -6.52
CA GLY A 349 -2.20 8.79 -7.05
C GLY A 349 -2.49 9.98 -7.97
N VAL A 350 -3.53 9.88 -8.81
CA VAL A 350 -4.00 11.00 -9.65
C VAL A 350 -4.62 12.11 -8.80
N GLN A 351 -5.46 11.78 -7.81
CA GLN A 351 -6.05 12.76 -6.90
C GLN A 351 -4.97 13.53 -6.11
N LEU A 352 -3.84 12.89 -5.81
CA LEU A 352 -2.68 13.51 -5.15
C LEU A 352 -1.74 14.26 -6.14
N GLY A 353 -2.11 14.28 -7.42
CA GLY A 353 -1.41 14.98 -8.49
C GLY A 353 -0.10 14.33 -8.93
N ASP A 354 -0.02 13.00 -8.91
CA ASP A 354 1.06 12.30 -9.59
C ASP A 354 0.78 12.20 -11.10
N LYS A 355 1.76 12.64 -11.91
CA LYS A 355 1.62 12.69 -13.37
C LYS A 355 1.68 11.31 -14.01
N LYS A 356 2.50 10.40 -13.49
CA LYS A 356 2.61 9.03 -14.04
C LYS A 356 1.32 8.26 -13.80
N CYS A 357 0.69 8.44 -12.65
CA CYS A 357 -0.64 7.90 -12.39
C CYS A 357 -1.68 8.44 -13.40
N LEU A 358 -1.65 9.75 -13.68
CA LEU A 358 -2.59 10.35 -14.63
C LEU A 358 -2.38 9.81 -16.06
N GLU A 359 -1.12 9.69 -16.48
CA GLU A 359 -0.74 9.07 -17.76
C GLU A 359 -1.24 7.62 -17.86
N ARG A 360 -1.16 6.89 -16.74
CA ARG A 360 -1.56 5.49 -16.65
C ARG A 360 -3.08 5.28 -16.70
N LEU A 361 -3.92 6.27 -16.37
CA LEU A 361 -5.37 6.14 -16.53
C LEU A 361 -5.82 6.01 -17.99
N TYR A 362 -5.13 6.66 -18.94
CA TYR A 362 -5.44 6.52 -20.38
C TYR A 362 -4.55 5.49 -21.10
N HIS A 363 -3.59 4.90 -20.40
CA HIS A 363 -2.88 3.68 -20.78
C HIS A 363 -3.22 2.56 -19.78
N PRO A 364 -4.49 2.09 -19.78
CA PRO A 364 -5.08 1.39 -18.65
C PRO A 364 -4.26 0.18 -18.20
N LEU A 365 -4.30 -0.08 -16.89
CA LEU A 365 -3.72 -1.28 -16.28
C LEU A 365 -4.29 -2.56 -16.90
N TYR A 366 -3.54 -3.64 -16.79
CA TYR A 366 -3.94 -4.94 -17.31
C TYR A 366 -5.24 -5.44 -16.65
N GLY A 367 -6.32 -5.54 -17.43
CA GLY A 367 -7.65 -5.98 -16.98
C GLY A 367 -8.69 -4.86 -16.84
N ILE A 368 -8.26 -3.60 -16.93
CA ILE A 368 -9.17 -2.47 -17.03
C ILE A 368 -9.74 -2.40 -18.45
N HIS A 369 -11.02 -2.01 -18.57
CA HIS A 369 -11.75 -1.99 -19.84
C HIS A 369 -11.03 -1.16 -20.90
N LYS A 370 -10.89 -1.71 -22.11
CA LYS A 370 -10.29 -1.00 -23.25
C LYS A 370 -11.37 -0.18 -23.97
N ASN A 371 -11.59 1.06 -23.52
CA ASN A 371 -12.51 2.00 -24.16
C ASN A 371 -11.74 3.17 -24.84
N PRO A 372 -11.57 3.17 -26.17
CA PRO A 372 -10.77 4.19 -26.87
C PRO A 372 -11.31 5.62 -26.72
N LEU A 373 -12.64 5.79 -26.68
CA LEU A 373 -13.25 7.10 -26.52
C LEU A 373 -12.90 7.69 -25.14
N LYS A 374 -13.04 6.88 -24.09
CA LYS A 374 -12.71 7.29 -22.73
C LYS A 374 -11.22 7.56 -22.54
N GLN A 375 -10.36 6.70 -23.10
CA GLN A 375 -8.91 6.95 -23.12
C GLN A 375 -8.58 8.29 -23.77
N GLN A 376 -9.22 8.63 -24.89
CA GLN A 376 -9.01 9.91 -25.55
C GLN A 376 -9.50 11.09 -24.68
N LEU A 377 -10.66 10.98 -24.02
CA LEU A 377 -11.16 12.00 -23.09
C LEU A 377 -10.20 12.24 -21.92
N ILE A 378 -9.67 11.17 -21.31
CA ILE A 378 -8.70 11.28 -20.21
C ILE A 378 -7.37 11.86 -20.71
N LYS A 379 -6.91 11.46 -21.91
CA LYS A 379 -5.71 12.02 -22.53
C LYS A 379 -5.85 13.52 -22.82
N ASP A 380 -7.02 13.97 -23.24
CA ASP A 380 -7.30 15.39 -23.45
C ASP A 380 -7.39 16.16 -22.13
N PHE A 381 -8.00 15.58 -21.09
CA PHE A 381 -7.99 16.12 -19.73
C PHE A 381 -6.56 16.29 -19.19
N ALA A 382 -5.69 15.30 -19.43
CA ALA A 382 -4.31 15.30 -18.95
C ALA A 382 -3.43 16.41 -19.55
N LYS A 383 -3.85 17.07 -20.65
CA LYS A 383 -3.12 18.20 -21.23
C LYS A 383 -3.16 19.44 -20.31
N ASN A 384 -4.28 19.69 -19.64
CA ASN A 384 -4.48 20.85 -18.77
C ASN A 384 -5.31 20.50 -17.51
N PRO A 385 -4.81 19.60 -16.64
CA PRO A 385 -5.51 19.20 -15.42
C PRO A 385 -5.67 20.41 -14.45
N PRO A 386 -6.87 20.63 -13.87
CA PRO A 386 -7.15 21.76 -13.00
C PRO A 386 -6.66 21.50 -11.57
N TYR A 387 -5.34 21.42 -11.38
CA TYR A 387 -4.74 21.23 -10.06
C TYR A 387 -5.10 22.36 -9.09
N ASP A 388 -5.33 22.02 -7.82
CA ASP A 388 -5.51 23.00 -6.75
C ASP A 388 -4.18 23.68 -6.34
N LYS A 389 -4.25 24.61 -5.37
CA LYS A 389 -3.07 25.33 -4.87
C LYS A 389 -1.98 24.44 -4.24
N TYR A 390 -2.29 23.19 -3.92
CA TYR A 390 -1.36 22.19 -3.39
C TYR A 390 -0.92 21.18 -4.46
N GLY A 391 -1.35 21.35 -5.71
CA GLY A 391 -1.03 20.46 -6.82
C GLY A 391 -1.85 19.16 -6.83
N MET A 392 -3.05 19.15 -6.24
CA MET A 392 -3.93 17.96 -6.13
C MET A 392 -5.15 18.07 -7.06
N LEU A 393 -5.82 16.94 -7.33
CA LEU A 393 -7.10 16.81 -8.05
C LEU A 393 -8.15 16.08 -7.18
N PRO A 394 -8.63 16.68 -6.07
CA PRO A 394 -9.41 15.96 -5.06
C PRO A 394 -10.74 15.41 -5.61
N PHE A 395 -11.48 16.22 -6.37
CA PHE A 395 -12.79 15.90 -6.94
C PHE A 395 -12.69 15.30 -8.36
N LEU A 396 -11.68 14.45 -8.59
CA LEU A 396 -11.42 13.87 -9.91
C LEU A 396 -12.65 13.16 -10.50
N ASP A 397 -13.44 12.52 -9.65
CA ASP A 397 -14.68 11.81 -9.99
C ASP A 397 -15.79 12.74 -10.53
N GLU A 398 -15.73 14.03 -10.22
CA GLU A 398 -16.64 15.06 -10.76
C GLU A 398 -16.11 15.67 -12.07
N LEU A 399 -14.84 15.42 -12.40
CA LEU A 399 -14.14 15.92 -13.60
C LEU A 399 -14.12 14.89 -14.72
N ILE A 400 -13.89 13.63 -14.40
CA ILE A 400 -13.92 12.48 -15.31
C ILE A 400 -14.65 11.30 -14.68
N SER A 401 -15.24 10.41 -15.49
CA SER A 401 -15.86 9.19 -14.96
C SER A 401 -14.81 8.17 -14.53
N THR A 402 -15.09 7.45 -13.45
CA THR A 402 -14.33 6.25 -13.06
C THR A 402 -14.65 5.04 -13.94
N GLU A 403 -14.06 3.87 -13.67
CA GLU A 403 -14.27 2.60 -14.38
C GLU A 403 -15.13 1.60 -13.59
N TRP A 404 -15.80 0.71 -14.32
CA TRP A 404 -16.36 -0.52 -13.75
C TRP A 404 -15.28 -1.60 -13.69
N ILE A 405 -14.97 -2.07 -12.49
CA ILE A 405 -13.86 -3.00 -12.26
C ILE A 405 -14.35 -4.43 -12.20
N ILE A 406 -13.76 -5.30 -13.02
CA ILE A 406 -13.94 -6.74 -12.93
C ILE A 406 -12.76 -7.28 -12.12
N ASP A 407 -13.07 -7.92 -11.00
CA ASP A 407 -12.11 -8.44 -10.05
C ASP A 407 -12.67 -9.75 -9.48
N SER A 408 -11.85 -10.78 -9.50
CA SER A 408 -12.16 -12.12 -8.99
C SER A 408 -11.93 -12.24 -7.49
N ASN A 409 -11.33 -11.22 -6.87
CA ASN A 409 -11.19 -11.12 -5.43
C ASN A 409 -12.37 -10.33 -4.86
N GLU A 410 -13.05 -10.93 -3.89
CA GLU A 410 -14.25 -10.39 -3.26
C GLU A 410 -13.95 -10.03 -1.79
N TYR A 411 -14.86 -9.29 -1.17
CA TYR A 411 -14.84 -9.13 0.29
C TYR A 411 -14.81 -10.52 0.97
N ASP A 412 -13.98 -10.66 2.01
CA ASP A 412 -13.64 -11.90 2.73
C ASP A 412 -12.87 -12.98 1.93
N PHE A 413 -12.68 -12.84 0.61
CA PHE A 413 -12.08 -13.90 -0.21
C PHE A 413 -11.09 -13.41 -1.26
N ILE A 414 -9.81 -13.76 -1.09
CA ILE A 414 -8.75 -13.53 -2.06
C ILE A 414 -8.52 -14.81 -2.87
N SER A 415 -9.01 -14.84 -4.11
CA SER A 415 -9.05 -16.05 -4.93
C SER A 415 -8.07 -16.07 -6.11
N ASP A 416 -7.48 -14.92 -6.47
CA ASP A 416 -6.65 -14.78 -7.68
C ASP A 416 -5.38 -13.96 -7.47
N VAL A 417 -4.60 -14.26 -6.43
CA VAL A 417 -3.33 -13.54 -6.13
C VAL A 417 -2.21 -13.71 -7.16
N ASP A 418 -2.28 -14.78 -7.95
CA ASP A 418 -1.33 -15.04 -9.04
C ASP A 418 -1.87 -14.52 -10.38
N ASN A 419 -3.02 -13.82 -10.38
CA ASN A 419 -3.67 -13.21 -11.54
C ASN A 419 -3.96 -14.24 -12.66
N GLY A 420 -4.07 -15.52 -12.31
CA GLY A 420 -4.26 -16.63 -13.23
C GLY A 420 -5.66 -16.67 -13.81
N VAL A 421 -6.68 -16.33 -13.01
CA VAL A 421 -8.07 -16.18 -13.48
C VAL A 421 -8.11 -15.04 -14.47
N MET A 422 -7.72 -13.83 -14.04
CA MET A 422 -7.84 -12.62 -14.86
C MET A 422 -6.96 -12.70 -16.12
N ARG A 423 -5.74 -13.24 -16.06
CA ARG A 423 -4.90 -13.45 -17.26
C ARG A 423 -5.54 -14.39 -18.27
N THR A 424 -6.02 -15.55 -17.81
CA THR A 424 -6.67 -16.53 -18.70
C THR A 424 -7.89 -15.92 -19.34
N PHE A 425 -8.69 -15.24 -18.53
CA PHE A 425 -9.92 -14.63 -18.94
C PHE A 425 -9.75 -13.51 -19.97
N LEU A 426 -8.81 -12.59 -19.72
CA LEU A 426 -8.47 -11.50 -20.65
C LEU A 426 -7.88 -12.03 -21.96
N ASN A 427 -7.07 -13.10 -21.90
CA ASN A 427 -6.57 -13.77 -23.10
C ASN A 427 -7.70 -14.40 -23.94
N GLU A 428 -8.78 -14.86 -23.31
CA GLU A 428 -9.96 -15.37 -24.03
C GLU A 428 -10.79 -14.26 -24.67
N ILE A 429 -10.91 -13.10 -24.00
CA ILE A 429 -11.50 -11.87 -24.58
C ILE A 429 -10.69 -11.42 -25.80
N ASP A 430 -9.36 -11.26 -25.66
CA ASP A 430 -8.50 -10.78 -26.74
C ASP A 430 -8.51 -11.75 -27.96
N LYS A 431 -8.78 -13.05 -27.74
CA LYS A 431 -8.95 -14.06 -28.80
C LYS A 431 -10.37 -14.15 -29.36
N GLY A 432 -11.31 -13.33 -28.87
CA GLY A 432 -12.72 -13.35 -29.28
C GLY A 432 -13.49 -14.61 -28.89
N LYS A 433 -13.01 -15.37 -27.89
CA LYS A 433 -13.68 -16.59 -27.40
C LYS A 433 -14.85 -16.27 -26.47
N ILE A 434 -14.71 -15.20 -25.69
CA ILE A 434 -15.74 -14.63 -24.83
C ILE A 434 -15.76 -13.12 -25.06
N LYS A 435 -16.86 -12.46 -24.72
CA LYS A 435 -17.02 -11.01 -24.90
C LYS A 435 -16.79 -10.25 -23.60
N ASP A 436 -16.18 -9.05 -23.66
CA ASP A 436 -16.14 -8.17 -22.48
C ASP A 436 -17.56 -7.64 -22.22
N PRO A 437 -18.12 -7.83 -21.02
CA PRO A 437 -19.52 -7.58 -20.73
C PRO A 437 -19.82 -6.09 -20.64
N ARG A 438 -18.78 -5.25 -20.59
CA ARG A 438 -18.83 -3.79 -20.58
C ARG A 438 -18.85 -3.21 -22.00
N ASP A 439 -18.61 -4.02 -23.03
CA ASP A 439 -18.71 -3.57 -24.42
C ASP A 439 -20.15 -3.20 -24.78
N VAL A 440 -20.30 -2.13 -25.56
CA VAL A 440 -21.62 -1.56 -25.92
C VAL A 440 -22.53 -2.54 -26.66
N ASP A 441 -21.93 -3.50 -27.36
CA ASP A 441 -22.62 -4.50 -28.17
C ASP A 441 -22.75 -5.85 -27.44
N SER A 442 -22.46 -5.92 -26.14
CA SER A 442 -22.70 -7.11 -25.31
C SER A 442 -24.20 -7.39 -25.10
N THR A 443 -24.60 -8.65 -25.27
CA THR A 443 -25.99 -9.11 -25.11
C THR A 443 -26.18 -9.81 -23.77
N PRO A 444 -27.43 -10.04 -23.31
CA PRO A 444 -27.69 -10.85 -22.12
C PRO A 444 -27.05 -12.24 -22.17
N GLU A 445 -27.00 -12.86 -23.36
CA GLU A 445 -26.41 -14.18 -23.58
C GLU A 445 -24.89 -14.14 -23.40
N SER A 446 -24.21 -13.16 -24.01
CA SER A 446 -22.75 -13.04 -23.89
C SER A 446 -22.32 -12.69 -22.46
N ARG A 447 -23.12 -11.91 -21.72
CA ARG A 447 -22.87 -11.63 -20.30
C ARG A 447 -23.06 -12.85 -19.39
N ARG A 448 -24.06 -13.70 -19.67
CA ARG A 448 -24.21 -14.98 -18.95
C ARG A 448 -23.07 -15.94 -19.25
N GLU A 449 -22.59 -15.98 -20.49
CA GLU A 449 -21.42 -16.79 -20.86
C GLU A 449 -20.17 -16.30 -20.14
N PHE A 450 -19.96 -14.98 -20.09
CA PHE A 450 -18.92 -14.34 -19.29
C PHE A 450 -18.95 -14.81 -17.83
N ASP A 451 -20.11 -14.68 -17.16
CA ASP A 451 -20.24 -15.02 -15.74
C ASP A 451 -19.96 -16.50 -15.49
N LYS A 452 -20.50 -17.37 -16.34
CA LYS A 452 -20.27 -18.81 -16.27
C LYS A 452 -18.79 -19.14 -16.42
N ARG A 453 -18.10 -18.50 -17.38
CA ARG A 453 -16.68 -18.72 -17.62
C ARG A 453 -15.83 -18.27 -16.43
N MET A 454 -16.08 -17.07 -15.90
CA MET A 454 -15.40 -16.54 -14.71
C MET A 454 -15.52 -17.51 -13.53
N SER A 455 -16.76 -17.94 -13.19
CA SER A 455 -16.99 -18.87 -12.09
C SER A 455 -16.31 -20.23 -12.29
N SER A 456 -16.14 -20.70 -13.52
CA SER A 456 -15.42 -21.96 -13.80
C SER A 456 -13.90 -21.87 -13.59
N LEU A 457 -13.32 -20.66 -13.74
CA LEU A 457 -11.87 -20.47 -13.66
C LEU A 457 -11.39 -20.36 -12.22
N ILE A 458 -12.18 -19.72 -11.34
CA ILE A 458 -11.79 -19.45 -9.96
C ILE A 458 -11.21 -20.71 -9.28
N PRO A 459 -11.91 -21.87 -9.22
CA PRO A 459 -11.38 -23.05 -8.53
C PRO A 459 -10.08 -23.63 -9.12
N THR A 460 -9.77 -23.31 -10.39
CA THR A 460 -8.56 -23.81 -11.07
C THR A 460 -7.31 -23.06 -10.63
N TYR A 461 -7.45 -21.78 -10.27
CA TYR A 461 -6.34 -20.89 -9.95
C TYR A 461 -6.25 -20.52 -8.47
N THR A 462 -7.27 -20.86 -7.67
CA THR A 462 -7.21 -20.73 -6.22
C THR A 462 -6.00 -21.47 -5.65
N ARG A 463 -5.17 -20.76 -4.87
CA ARG A 463 -3.99 -21.35 -4.19
C ARG A 463 -4.42 -22.48 -3.24
N GLY A 464 -3.81 -23.66 -3.39
CA GLY A 464 -4.10 -24.80 -2.52
C GLY A 464 -3.36 -24.72 -1.19
N TYR A 465 -4.08 -24.48 -0.09
CA TYR A 465 -3.51 -24.46 1.27
C TYR A 465 -3.54 -25.81 2.00
N THR A 466 -4.26 -26.79 1.45
CA THR A 466 -4.43 -28.14 2.04
C THR A 466 -3.18 -29.01 1.97
N TYR A 467 -2.11 -28.55 1.33
CA TYR A 467 -0.91 -29.32 1.07
C TYR A 467 0.27 -28.83 1.89
N ASP A 468 1.06 -29.74 2.44
CA ASP A 468 2.25 -29.36 3.19
C ASP A 468 3.37 -28.86 2.27
N VAL A 469 4.25 -28.04 2.82
CA VAL A 469 5.34 -27.39 2.09
C VAL A 469 6.43 -28.44 1.77
N PRO A 470 6.81 -28.63 0.49
CA PRO A 470 7.80 -29.63 0.11
C PRO A 470 9.21 -29.32 0.65
N ASN A 471 9.93 -30.34 1.11
CA ASN A 471 11.30 -30.21 1.65
C ASN A 471 12.33 -29.70 0.62
N HIS A 472 12.00 -29.75 -0.68
CA HIS A 472 12.89 -29.29 -1.75
C HIS A 472 12.84 -27.78 -1.98
N TRP A 473 11.86 -27.07 -1.40
CA TRP A 473 11.82 -25.62 -1.45
C TRP A 473 12.97 -25.02 -0.66
N SER A 474 13.54 -23.92 -1.17
CA SER A 474 14.54 -23.16 -0.42
C SER A 474 13.88 -22.41 0.74
N GLU A 475 14.65 -22.02 1.74
CA GLU A 475 14.12 -21.22 2.87
C GLU A 475 13.54 -19.89 2.40
N ALA A 476 14.15 -19.26 1.40
CA ALA A 476 13.64 -18.02 0.80
C ALA A 476 12.27 -18.22 0.11
N ASP A 477 12.09 -19.32 -0.63
CA ASP A 477 10.80 -19.62 -1.27
C ASP A 477 9.69 -19.83 -0.22
N VAL A 478 10.02 -20.48 0.89
CA VAL A 478 9.10 -20.67 2.01
C VAL A 478 8.76 -19.33 2.65
N GLU A 479 9.75 -18.49 2.96
CA GLU A 479 9.53 -17.16 3.56
C GLU A 479 8.57 -16.31 2.70
N ILE A 480 8.80 -16.26 1.39
CA ILE A 480 7.92 -15.54 0.45
C ILE A 480 6.50 -16.12 0.46
N TYR A 481 6.37 -17.44 0.39
CA TYR A 481 5.07 -18.11 0.39
C TYR A 481 4.27 -17.84 1.67
N LEU A 482 4.93 -17.82 2.82
CA LEU A 482 4.32 -17.51 4.11
C LEU A 482 3.96 -16.02 4.24
N GLU A 483 4.83 -15.12 3.79
CA GLU A 483 4.53 -13.67 3.75
C GLU A 483 3.30 -13.39 2.86
N GLU A 484 3.20 -14.05 1.70
CA GLU A 484 2.03 -13.93 0.84
C GLU A 484 0.75 -14.49 1.46
N LEU A 485 0.80 -15.62 2.18
CA LEU A 485 -0.35 -16.15 2.94
C LEU A 485 -0.83 -15.12 3.98
N TYR A 486 0.11 -14.52 4.72
CA TYR A 486 -0.20 -13.50 5.71
C TYR A 486 -0.83 -12.25 5.09
N LEU A 487 -0.27 -11.76 3.98
CA LEU A 487 -0.82 -10.63 3.23
C LEU A 487 -2.21 -10.94 2.69
N GLN A 488 -2.44 -12.15 2.16
CA GLN A 488 -3.76 -12.57 1.71
C GLN A 488 -4.79 -12.57 2.82
N ALA A 489 -4.45 -13.12 3.99
CA ALA A 489 -5.34 -13.13 5.16
C ALA A 489 -5.74 -11.70 5.57
N LYS A 490 -4.75 -10.81 5.62
CA LYS A 490 -5.02 -9.40 5.92
C LYS A 490 -5.80 -8.69 4.83
N LEU A 491 -5.55 -8.97 3.55
CA LEU A 491 -6.33 -8.41 2.46
C LEU A 491 -7.79 -8.86 2.51
N ALA A 492 -8.06 -10.14 2.77
CA ALA A 492 -9.40 -10.64 3.00
C ALA A 492 -10.08 -9.91 4.18
N ALA A 493 -9.37 -9.78 5.31
CA ALA A 493 -9.91 -9.13 6.51
C ALA A 493 -10.11 -7.60 6.36
N LEU A 494 -9.24 -6.92 5.62
CA LEU A 494 -9.21 -5.44 5.55
C LEU A 494 -9.85 -4.86 4.29
N THR A 495 -10.20 -5.69 3.31
CA THR A 495 -10.95 -5.23 2.12
C THR A 495 -12.33 -4.74 2.57
N PRO A 496 -12.74 -3.52 2.18
CA PRO A 496 -14.06 -3.02 2.55
C PRO A 496 -15.21 -3.86 1.96
N PRO A 497 -16.26 -4.19 2.74
CA PRO A 497 -17.42 -4.93 2.22
C PRO A 497 -18.14 -4.21 1.09
N GLN A 498 -18.19 -2.87 1.13
CA GLN A 498 -18.79 -2.03 0.09
C GLN A 498 -17.82 -1.67 -1.05
N GLY A 499 -16.63 -2.28 -1.08
CA GLY A 499 -15.57 -2.00 -2.05
C GLY A 499 -14.99 -0.58 -1.96
N TYR A 500 -14.03 -0.30 -2.85
CA TYR A 500 -13.36 0.99 -2.86
C TYR A 500 -14.21 2.09 -3.53
N PRO A 501 -14.28 3.31 -2.97
CA PRO A 501 -15.11 4.40 -3.48
C PRO A 501 -14.96 4.74 -4.96
N ASN A 502 -13.74 4.72 -5.51
CA ASN A 502 -13.51 5.08 -6.91
C ASN A 502 -13.22 3.86 -7.79
N ALA A 503 -13.28 2.64 -7.26
CA ALA A 503 -13.05 1.41 -8.01
C ALA A 503 -14.25 0.46 -7.83
N PRO A 504 -15.46 0.85 -8.29
CA PRO A 504 -16.66 0.07 -8.06
C PRO A 504 -16.63 -1.24 -8.85
N TYR A 505 -17.06 -2.33 -8.20
CA TYR A 505 -17.23 -3.62 -8.84
C TYR A 505 -18.25 -3.55 -9.98
N TYR A 506 -17.93 -4.19 -11.10
CA TYR A 506 -18.85 -4.42 -12.18
C TYR A 506 -19.70 -5.65 -11.88
N PHE A 507 -21.03 -5.49 -11.98
CA PHE A 507 -21.95 -6.62 -12.04
C PHE A 507 -22.59 -6.67 -13.41
N THR A 508 -22.64 -7.86 -14.02
CA THR A 508 -23.55 -8.02 -15.15
C THR A 508 -24.98 -7.77 -14.67
N PRO A 509 -25.83 -7.09 -15.46
CA PRO A 509 -27.23 -6.89 -15.11
C PRO A 509 -27.94 -8.20 -14.74
N GLU A 510 -27.61 -9.29 -15.44
CA GLU A 510 -28.21 -10.61 -15.23
C GLU A 510 -27.77 -11.25 -13.91
N ARG A 511 -26.48 -11.15 -13.54
CA ARG A 511 -25.99 -11.62 -12.23
C ARG A 511 -26.61 -10.82 -11.10
N LEU A 512 -26.67 -9.50 -11.23
CA LEU A 512 -27.30 -8.63 -10.21
C LEU A 512 -28.78 -8.99 -10.01
N GLU A 513 -29.51 -9.28 -11.09
CA GLU A 513 -30.90 -9.74 -11.00
C GLU A 513 -31.05 -11.09 -10.33
N TRP A 514 -30.12 -12.02 -10.59
CA TRP A 514 -30.11 -13.31 -9.94
C TRP A 514 -29.90 -13.17 -8.42
N ILE A 515 -28.96 -12.32 -7.99
CA ILE A 515 -28.70 -12.02 -6.57
C ILE A 515 -29.94 -11.39 -5.92
N TYR A 516 -30.55 -10.40 -6.57
CA TYR A 516 -31.79 -9.75 -6.09
C TYR A 516 -32.92 -10.76 -5.91
N LYS A 517 -33.19 -11.60 -6.92
CA LYS A 517 -34.25 -12.62 -6.86
C LYS A 517 -34.02 -13.67 -5.78
N LYS A 518 -32.77 -13.93 -5.42
CA LYS A 518 -32.40 -14.85 -4.33
C LYS A 518 -32.65 -14.22 -2.95
N GLY A 519 -32.80 -12.90 -2.86
CA GLY A 519 -32.92 -12.17 -1.59
C GLY A 519 -31.59 -11.81 -0.96
N ASP A 520 -30.49 -11.88 -1.73
CA ASP A 520 -29.11 -11.71 -1.22
C ASP A 520 -28.49 -10.36 -1.65
N LEU A 521 -29.26 -9.48 -2.32
CA LEU A 521 -28.72 -8.20 -2.81
C LEU A 521 -28.67 -7.17 -1.70
N ASP A 522 -27.49 -6.98 -1.11
CA ASP A 522 -27.24 -5.97 -0.09
C ASP A 522 -27.28 -4.55 -0.68
N ALA A 523 -28.28 -3.76 -0.28
CA ALA A 523 -28.48 -2.37 -0.69
C ALA A 523 -27.28 -1.47 -0.38
N LYS A 524 -26.46 -1.83 0.63
CA LYS A 524 -25.25 -1.09 0.96
C LYS A 524 -24.16 -1.23 -0.09
N LEU A 525 -24.24 -2.19 -1.00
CA LEU A 525 -23.28 -2.32 -2.10
C LEU A 525 -23.58 -1.38 -3.28
N ASP A 526 -24.63 -0.55 -3.20
CA ASP A 526 -24.91 0.45 -4.24
C ASP A 526 -23.72 1.44 -4.35
N PRO A 527 -23.03 1.48 -5.49
CA PRO A 527 -21.82 2.30 -5.63
C PRO A 527 -22.13 3.80 -5.59
N ARG A 528 -23.41 4.22 -5.65
CA ARG A 528 -23.85 5.61 -5.57
C ARG A 528 -23.93 6.15 -4.14
N ILE A 529 -23.75 5.29 -3.13
CA ILE A 529 -23.70 5.72 -1.72
C ILE A 529 -22.44 6.60 -1.52
N PRO A 530 -22.60 7.84 -1.02
CA PRO A 530 -21.48 8.74 -0.69
C PRO A 530 -20.43 8.05 0.17
N ALA A 531 -19.15 8.35 -0.07
CA ALA A 531 -18.05 7.70 0.64
C ALA A 531 -18.19 7.83 2.17
N ILE A 532 -18.61 9.00 2.67
CA ILE A 532 -18.80 9.27 4.11
C ILE A 532 -19.81 8.32 4.79
N TYR A 533 -20.75 7.73 4.05
CA TYR A 533 -21.78 6.84 4.60
C TYR A 533 -21.45 5.35 4.44
N ARG A 534 -20.30 5.01 3.87
CA ARG A 534 -19.84 3.63 3.77
C ARG A 534 -19.28 3.12 5.11
N ALA A 535 -19.36 1.82 5.32
CA ALA A 535 -18.95 1.13 6.54
C ALA A 535 -17.46 1.28 6.84
N ASN A 536 -16.63 1.37 5.80
CA ASN A 536 -15.18 1.54 5.90
C ASN A 536 -14.72 3.00 6.02
N PHE A 537 -15.64 3.97 6.02
CA PHE A 537 -15.26 5.36 6.21
C PHE A 537 -14.90 5.61 7.68
N PRO A 538 -13.73 6.20 8.00
CA PRO A 538 -13.31 6.34 9.40
C PRO A 538 -14.27 7.18 10.24
N GLU A 539 -14.75 6.62 11.34
CA GLU A 539 -15.74 7.27 12.22
C GLU A 539 -15.23 8.61 12.78
N GLU A 540 -13.96 8.66 13.18
CA GLU A 540 -13.36 9.91 13.65
C GLU A 540 -13.33 11.00 12.58
N LEU A 541 -13.09 10.63 11.32
CA LEU A 541 -13.10 11.58 10.21
C LEU A 541 -14.53 12.06 9.93
N ARG A 542 -15.50 11.14 9.96
CA ARG A 542 -16.94 11.45 9.84
C ARG A 542 -17.36 12.45 10.92
N ALA A 543 -16.97 12.21 12.17
CA ALA A 543 -17.26 13.10 13.29
C ALA A 543 -16.66 14.51 13.10
N LYS A 544 -15.40 14.59 12.63
CA LYS A 544 -14.74 15.88 12.31
C LYS A 544 -15.49 16.65 11.20
N ILE A 545 -15.90 15.97 10.14
CA ILE A 545 -16.67 16.57 9.03
C ILE A 545 -18.02 17.10 9.53
N GLN A 546 -18.75 16.30 10.32
CA GLN A 546 -20.05 16.68 10.87
C GLN A 546 -19.95 17.85 11.85
N ALA A 547 -18.93 17.86 12.72
CA ALA A 547 -18.66 18.95 13.64
C ALA A 547 -18.39 20.26 12.89
N TYR A 548 -17.53 20.21 11.87
CA TYR A 548 -17.24 21.35 11.00
C TYR A 548 -18.48 21.86 10.26
N ALA A 549 -19.28 20.95 9.69
CA ALA A 549 -20.52 21.32 9.01
C ALA A 549 -21.52 22.02 9.95
N LYS A 550 -21.64 21.55 11.20
CA LYS A 550 -22.48 22.16 12.23
C LYS A 550 -21.97 23.55 12.63
N GLU A 551 -20.67 23.69 12.87
CA GLU A 551 -20.05 24.98 13.24
C GLU A 551 -20.24 26.04 12.15
N HIS A 552 -20.16 25.63 10.89
CA HIS A 552 -20.25 26.53 9.74
C HIS A 552 -21.63 26.55 9.06
N ASN A 553 -22.67 25.99 9.68
CA ASN A 553 -24.05 25.96 9.16
C ASN A 553 -24.18 25.40 7.73
N ILE A 554 -23.41 24.36 7.42
CA ILE A 554 -23.40 23.70 6.11
C ILE A 554 -24.54 22.69 6.06
N LYS A 555 -25.48 22.89 5.13
CA LYS A 555 -26.62 21.99 4.89
C LYS A 555 -26.30 21.07 3.72
N GLU A 556 -26.66 19.79 3.83
CA GLU A 556 -26.52 18.79 2.77
C GLU A 556 -27.36 19.09 1.51
#